data_AF-A0A831LH37-F1
#
_entry.id   AF-A0A831LH37-F1
#
_cell.length_a   1.000
_cell.length_b   1.000
_cell.length_c   1.000
_cell.angle_alpha   90.00
_cell.angle_beta   90.00
_cell.angle_gamma   90.00
#
_symmetry.space_group_name_H-M   'P 1'
#
loop_
_entity.id
_entity.type
_entity.pdbx_description
1 polymer ?
#
loop_
_entity_poly.entity_id
_entity_poly.type
_entity_poly.pdbx_seq_one_letter_code
_entity_poly.pdbx_strand_id
1 'polypeptide(L)'
;MASVRAPEDEGLEGDLEERFFRAGRAAIDEDAAEVIVLGCAGLAGLDKRLGERLGVPVLDGVACALILASGMARCGVATSKAGRYNPGV
;
A
#
# COMPACT_ATOMS: atom_id res chain seq x y z
N MET A 1 5.04 -1.74 -14.77
CA MET A 1 4.02 -0.69 -15.00
C MET A 1 3.20 -0.60 -13.72
N ALA A 2 2.82 0.60 -13.25
CA ALA A 2 1.97 0.74 -12.07
C ALA A 2 0.57 1.16 -12.53
N SER A 3 -0.44 0.36 -12.18
CA SER A 3 -1.85 0.71 -12.34
C SER A 3 -2.45 1.06 -10.98
N VAL A 4 -3.55 1.80 -10.99
CA VAL A 4 -4.32 2.11 -9.78
C VAL A 4 -5.74 1.62 -9.99
N ARG A 5 -6.20 0.75 -9.09
CA ARG A 5 -7.58 0.24 -9.07
C ARG A 5 -8.22 0.65 -7.75
N ALA A 6 -9.40 1.26 -7.82
CA ALA A 6 -10.24 1.53 -6.66
C ALA A 6 -11.37 0.49 -6.61
N PRO A 7 -11.84 0.09 -5.41
CA PRO A 7 -13.05 -0.72 -5.32
C PRO A 7 -14.25 0.05 -5.86
N GLU A 8 -15.17 -0.64 -6.53
CA GLU A 8 -16.41 -0.03 -7.01
C GLU A 8 -17.28 0.45 -5.83
N ASP A 9 -18.03 1.53 -6.03
CA ASP A 9 -18.91 2.16 -5.04
C ASP A 9 -20.28 1.47 -4.99
N GLU A 10 -20.32 0.24 -4.49
CA GLU A 10 -21.58 -0.40 -4.06
C GLU A 10 -21.88 -0.07 -2.60
N GLY A 11 -22.23 1.19 -2.32
CA GLY A 11 -22.73 1.63 -1.02
C GLY A 11 -21.76 1.49 0.17
N LEU A 12 -22.16 2.03 1.34
CA LEU A 12 -21.46 1.83 2.62
C LEU A 12 -21.80 0.46 3.25
N GLU A 13 -22.67 -0.32 2.60
CA GLU A 13 -23.16 -1.61 3.07
C GLU A 13 -22.47 -2.73 2.29
N GLY A 14 -21.33 -3.21 2.81
CA GLY A 14 -20.60 -4.32 2.21
C GLY A 14 -19.33 -4.65 2.97
N ASP A 15 -18.87 -5.89 2.85
CA ASP A 15 -17.60 -6.33 3.44
C ASP A 15 -16.42 -5.62 2.75
N LEU A 16 -15.69 -4.82 3.53
CA LEU A 16 -14.54 -4.05 3.08
C LEU A 16 -13.48 -4.96 2.43
N GLU A 17 -13.21 -6.12 3.04
CA GLU A 17 -12.19 -7.05 2.55
C GLU A 17 -12.55 -7.58 1.15
N GLU A 18 -13.83 -7.91 0.93
CA GLU A 18 -14.33 -8.40 -0.36
C GLU A 18 -14.21 -7.36 -1.47
N ARG A 19 -14.53 -6.09 -1.17
CA ARG A 19 -14.40 -5.00 -2.16
C ARG A 19 -12.96 -4.83 -2.63
N PHE A 20 -12.01 -4.84 -1.69
CA PHE A 20 -10.58 -4.72 -2.02
C PHE A 20 -10.02 -6.00 -2.65
N PHE A 21 -10.55 -7.17 -2.31
CA PHE A 21 -10.24 -8.42 -3.02
C PHE A 21 -10.61 -8.34 -4.50
N ARG A 22 -11.81 -7.88 -4.84
CA ARG A 22 -12.23 -7.73 -6.25
C ARG A 22 -11.35 -6.74 -7.02
N ALA A 23 -11.06 -5.58 -6.42
CA ALA A 23 -10.16 -4.60 -7.02
C ALA A 23 -8.75 -5.17 -7.24
N GLY A 24 -8.22 -5.93 -6.27
CA GLY A 24 -6.93 -6.61 -6.38
C GLY A 24 -6.93 -7.70 -7.45
N ARG A 25 -8.00 -8.49 -7.55
CA ARG A 25 -8.15 -9.52 -8.59
C ARG A 25 -8.16 -8.90 -9.99
N ALA A 26 -8.92 -7.82 -10.19
CA ALA A 26 -8.93 -7.09 -11.45
C ALA A 26 -7.53 -6.54 -11.81
N ALA A 27 -6.78 -6.01 -10.82
CA ALA A 27 -5.41 -5.57 -11.05
C ALA A 27 -4.50 -6.72 -11.53
N ILE A 28 -4.65 -7.93 -10.97
CA ILE A 28 -3.88 -9.10 -11.39
C ILE A 28 -4.26 -9.54 -12.80
N ASP A 29 -5.55 -9.71 -13.05
CA ASP A 29 -6.03 -10.34 -14.28
C ASP A 29 -5.95 -9.41 -15.50
N GLU A 30 -6.21 -8.10 -15.29
CA GLU A 30 -6.29 -7.12 -16.37
C GLU A 30 -5.00 -6.30 -16.53
N ASP A 31 -4.31 -5.99 -15.43
CA ASP A 31 -3.09 -5.17 -15.46
C ASP A 31 -1.80 -6.00 -15.34
N ALA A 32 -1.92 -7.34 -15.22
CA ALA A 32 -0.82 -8.25 -14.96
C ALA A 32 -0.03 -7.88 -13.69
N ALA A 33 -0.72 -7.44 -12.63
CA ALA A 33 -0.09 -7.12 -11.36
C ALA A 33 0.41 -8.40 -10.65
N GLU A 34 1.70 -8.43 -10.32
CA GLU A 34 2.33 -9.53 -9.56
C GLU A 34 2.46 -9.20 -8.05
N VAL A 35 2.18 -7.96 -7.67
CA VAL A 35 2.21 -7.44 -6.29
C VAL A 35 1.15 -6.36 -6.15
N ILE A 36 0.46 -6.31 -5.02
CA ILE A 36 -0.53 -5.27 -4.70
C ILE A 36 0.01 -4.39 -3.56
N VAL A 37 -0.18 -3.07 -3.65
CA VAL A 37 0.15 -2.13 -2.58
C VAL A 37 -1.13 -1.48 -2.07
N LEU A 38 -1.41 -1.60 -0.78
CA LEU A 38 -2.58 -0.97 -0.16
C LEU A 38 -2.37 0.54 -0.06
N GLY A 39 -3.23 1.30 -0.75
CA GLY A 39 -3.07 2.75 -0.93
C GLY A 39 -3.65 3.63 0.19
N CYS A 40 -4.27 3.06 1.22
CA CYS A 40 -4.91 3.82 2.30
C CYS A 40 -4.52 3.25 3.66
N ALA A 41 -4.21 4.14 4.62
CA ALA A 41 -3.86 3.76 5.99
C ALA A 41 -4.99 3.01 6.71
N GLY A 42 -6.25 3.24 6.32
CA GLY A 42 -7.41 2.50 6.84
C GLY A 42 -7.46 1.03 6.43
N LEU A 43 -6.56 0.57 5.56
CA LEU A 43 -6.45 -0.82 5.11
C LEU A 43 -5.33 -1.59 5.83
N ALA A 44 -4.66 -0.97 6.79
CA ALA A 44 -3.55 -1.59 7.51
C ALA A 44 -3.96 -2.93 8.13
N GLY A 45 -3.11 -3.94 7.96
CA GLY A 45 -3.36 -5.32 8.42
C GLY A 45 -4.28 -6.19 7.55
N LEU A 46 -4.81 -5.69 6.43
CA LEU A 46 -5.52 -6.53 5.43
C LEU A 46 -4.58 -7.27 4.48
N ASP A 47 -3.31 -6.89 4.45
CA ASP A 47 -2.27 -7.40 3.56
C ASP A 47 -2.17 -8.93 3.57
N LYS A 48 -2.09 -9.54 4.75
CA LYS A 48 -1.94 -11.00 4.87
C LYS A 48 -3.13 -11.77 4.31
N ARG A 49 -4.35 -11.35 4.69
CA ARG A 49 -5.60 -12.00 4.26
C ARG A 49 -5.81 -11.85 2.76
N LEU A 50 -5.63 -10.63 2.24
CA LEU A 50 -5.74 -10.38 0.81
C LEU A 50 -4.66 -11.12 0.03
N GLY A 51 -3.43 -11.20 0.53
CA GLY A 51 -2.33 -11.92 -0.12
C GLY A 51 -2.61 -13.42 -0.22
N GLU A 52 -3.08 -14.03 0.88
CA GLU A 52 -3.50 -15.43 0.88
C GLU A 52 -4.61 -15.70 -0.14
N ARG A 53 -5.62 -14.82 -0.22
CA ARG A 53 -6.75 -14.97 -1.15
C ARG A 53 -6.39 -14.68 -2.60
N LEU A 54 -5.54 -13.68 -2.86
CA LEU A 54 -5.19 -13.25 -4.20
C LEU A 54 -4.12 -14.15 -4.85
N GLY A 55 -3.26 -14.76 -4.03
CA GLY A 55 -2.16 -15.62 -4.48
C GLY A 55 -0.90 -14.85 -4.87
N VAL A 56 -0.84 -13.54 -4.58
CA VAL A 56 0.30 -12.66 -4.83
C VAL A 56 0.64 -11.85 -3.58
N PRO A 57 1.88 -11.37 -3.40
CA PRO A 57 2.23 -10.51 -2.28
C PRO A 57 1.38 -9.23 -2.24
N VAL A 58 0.92 -8.88 -1.05
CA VAL A 58 0.23 -7.62 -0.78
C VAL A 58 1.03 -6.85 0.26
N LEU A 59 1.29 -5.57 0.00
CA LEU A 59 2.07 -4.71 0.88
C LEU A 59 1.16 -3.75 1.64
N ASP A 60 1.22 -3.80 2.97
CA ASP A 60 0.71 -2.74 3.84
C ASP A 60 1.69 -1.55 3.86
N GLY A 61 1.28 -0.44 3.26
CA GLY A 61 2.07 0.78 3.19
C GLY A 61 2.45 1.35 4.58
N VAL A 62 1.62 1.17 5.60
CA VAL A 62 1.90 1.63 6.98
C VAL A 62 3.03 0.82 7.58
N ALA A 63 2.94 -0.51 7.51
CA ALA A 63 3.98 -1.41 8.02
C ALA A 63 5.31 -1.21 7.28
N CYS A 64 5.28 -1.12 5.94
CA CYS A 64 6.46 -0.85 5.13
C CYS A 64 7.11 0.49 5.49
N ALA A 65 6.33 1.56 5.64
CA ALA A 65 6.84 2.88 6.01
C ALA A 65 7.51 2.87 7.39
N LEU A 66 6.92 2.17 8.37
CA LEU A 66 7.50 2.06 9.71
C LEU A 66 8.86 1.35 9.70
N ILE A 67 9.02 0.29 8.90
CA ILE A 67 10.30 -0.42 8.75
C ILE A 67 11.36 0.50 8.16
N LEU A 68 11.03 1.24 7.10
CA LEU A 68 11.94 2.20 6.48
C LEU A 68 12.34 3.32 7.45
N ALA A 69 11.37 3.92 8.15
CA ALA A 69 11.61 4.97 9.14
C ALA A 69 12.49 4.48 10.30
N SER A 70 12.22 3.27 10.80
CA SER A 70 13.01 2.64 11.87
C SER A 70 14.45 2.38 11.41
N GLY A 71 14.65 1.93 10.16
CA GLY A 71 15.98 1.75 9.57
C GLY A 71 16.76 3.05 9.49
N MET A 72 16.13 4.13 9.01
CA MET A 72 16.75 5.46 8.96
C MET A 72 17.17 5.95 10.35
N ALA A 73 16.28 5.81 11.35
CA ALA A 73 16.56 6.18 12.73
C ALA A 73 17.76 5.39 13.30
N ARG A 74 17.82 4.07 13.06
CA ARG A 74 18.93 3.22 13.51
C ARG A 74 20.26 3.56 12.86
N CYS A 75 20.25 3.97 11.59
CA CYS A 75 21.45 4.42 10.88
C CYS A 75 21.88 5.85 11.27
N GLY A 76 21.12 6.56 12.09
CA GLY A 76 21.43 7.95 12.47
C GLY A 76 21.30 8.94 11.32
N VAL A 77 20.50 8.63 10.30
CA VAL A 77 20.31 9.49 9.12
C VAL A 77 18.95 10.19 9.18
N ALA A 78 18.89 11.39 8.60
CA ALA A 78 17.68 12.21 8.49
C ALA A 78 17.63 12.90 7.13
N THR A 79 16.48 13.50 6.80
CA THR A 79 16.30 14.26 5.56
C THR A 79 17.31 15.40 5.45
N SER A 80 18.15 15.37 4.40
CA SER A 80 19.16 16.40 4.15
C SER A 80 18.54 17.80 4.04
N LYS A 81 19.17 18.78 4.71
CA LYS A 81 18.79 20.19 4.70
C LYS A 81 19.70 21.07 3.85
N ALA A 82 20.51 20.47 2.97
CA ALA A 82 21.41 21.21 2.08
C ALA A 82 20.72 21.76 0.82
N GLY A 83 19.47 21.37 0.52
CA GLY A 83 18.77 21.72 -0.71
C GLY A 83 17.25 21.79 -0.54
N ARG A 84 16.49 21.05 -1.36
CA ARG A 84 15.01 21.12 -1.48
C ARG A 84 14.22 21.03 -0.17
N TYR A 85 14.76 20.41 0.87
CA TYR A 85 14.11 20.27 2.17
C TYR A 85 14.65 21.21 3.26
N ASN A 86 15.49 22.19 2.88
CA ASN A 86 15.96 23.25 3.78
C ASN A 86 14.78 24.18 4.13
N PRO A 87 14.43 24.36 5.41
CA PRO A 87 13.32 25.22 5.82
C PRO A 87 13.60 26.73 5.69
N GLY A 88 14.85 27.12 5.38
CA GLY A 88 15.29 28.52 5.31
C GLY A 88 15.71 28.99 3.91
N VAL A 89 15.39 28.24 2.86
CA VAL A 89 15.45 28.69 1.45
C VAL A 89 14.05 28.78 0.89
#